data_AF-A0A1F5NUF1-F1
#
_entry.id   AF-A0A1F5NUF1-F1
#
_cell.length_a   1.000
_cell.length_b   1.000
_cell.length_c   1.000
_cell.angle_alpha   90.00
_cell.angle_beta   90.00
_cell.angle_gamma   90.00
#
_symmetry.space_group_name_H-M   'P 1'
#
loop_
_entity.id
_entity.type
_entity.pdbx_description
1 polymer ?
#
loop_
_entity_poly.entity_id
_entity_poly.type
_entity_poly.pdbx_seq_one_letter_code
_entity_poly.pdbx_strand_id
1 'polypeptide(L)'
;MTWPTKKFGPITFDSILKAFDGQHDVKKGSNSWTRNALIAANNQFNGKWSFNTLNKEQLLKIVLPYHTSEHGGIELVPKSGMTIEDTINKIKSIPDYNIRNPDCWKKIVYLKQVPMNPVFLSVSLPSWPDYQDIILLPGEHFIHLDGLHRLIAWGLDDRLDEVTAFIAGL
;
A
#
# COMPACT_ATOMS: atom_id res chain seq x y z
N MET A 1 14.03 -12.11 -5.14
CA MET A 1 13.83 -10.80 -4.50
C MET A 1 15.09 -10.42 -3.76
N THR A 2 15.96 -9.63 -4.40
CA THR A 2 17.25 -9.17 -3.85
C THR A 2 17.27 -7.66 -3.73
N TRP A 3 16.19 -7.09 -3.19
CA TRP A 3 16.14 -5.65 -2.95
C TRP A 3 17.06 -5.31 -1.79
N PRO A 4 17.99 -4.35 -1.95
CA PRO A 4 18.76 -3.87 -0.81
C PRO A 4 17.77 -3.24 0.17
N THR A 5 17.72 -3.81 1.36
CA THR A 5 16.86 -3.34 2.46
C THR A 5 17.66 -3.36 3.74
N LYS A 6 17.57 -2.30 4.53
CA LYS A 6 18.17 -2.28 5.87
C LYS A 6 17.23 -2.99 6.85
N LYS A 7 17.59 -4.19 7.30
CA LYS A 7 16.80 -4.97 8.27
C LYS A 7 16.98 -4.44 9.70
N PHE A 8 15.89 -4.39 10.45
CA PHE A 8 15.86 -4.01 11.87
C PHE A 8 15.43 -5.18 12.75
N GLY A 9 16.38 -5.97 13.27
CA GLY A 9 16.15 -6.98 14.32
C GLY A 9 15.03 -8.01 14.05
N PRO A 10 14.72 -8.88 15.03
CA PRO A 10 13.57 -9.76 14.96
C PRO A 10 12.26 -8.97 15.16
N ILE A 11 11.26 -9.21 14.31
CA ILE A 11 9.93 -8.60 14.33
C ILE A 11 8.89 -9.67 14.68
N THR A 12 7.97 -9.35 15.60
CA THR A 12 6.81 -10.21 15.91
C THR A 12 5.55 -9.68 15.26
N PHE A 13 4.60 -10.57 14.97
CA PHE A 13 3.29 -10.17 14.42
C PHE A 13 2.52 -9.25 15.37
N ASP A 14 2.63 -9.44 16.69
CA ASP A 14 2.03 -8.53 17.67
C ASP A 14 2.58 -7.10 17.56
N SER A 15 3.87 -6.95 17.27
CA SER A 15 4.49 -5.63 17.07
C SER A 15 3.96 -4.95 15.79
N ILE A 16 3.71 -5.74 14.74
CA ILE A 16 3.12 -5.27 13.48
C ILE A 16 1.69 -4.81 13.69
N LEU A 17 0.86 -5.61 14.38
CA LEU A 17 -0.51 -5.23 14.71
C LEU A 17 -0.55 -4.00 15.61
N LYS A 18 0.34 -3.89 16.60
CA LYS A 18 0.45 -2.69 17.43
C LYS A 18 0.82 -1.45 16.62
N ALA A 19 1.72 -1.58 15.65
CA ALA A 19 2.08 -0.49 14.76
C ALA A 19 0.92 -0.09 13.84
N PHE A 20 0.14 -1.05 13.35
CA PHE A 20 -1.07 -0.81 12.56
C PHE A 20 -2.16 -0.13 13.39
N ASP A 21 -2.51 -0.70 14.53
CA ASP A 21 -3.56 -0.21 15.44
C ASP A 21 -3.20 1.17 16.03
N GLY A 22 -1.91 1.51 16.12
CA GLY A 22 -1.43 2.86 16.50
C GLY A 22 -1.57 3.91 15.40
N GLN A 23 -1.68 3.50 14.13
CA GLN A 23 -1.89 4.39 12.98
C GLN A 23 -3.37 4.50 12.60
N HIS A 24 -4.18 3.50 12.97
CA HIS A 24 -5.52 3.31 12.44
C HIS A 24 -6.54 3.05 13.55
N ASP A 25 -7.66 3.76 13.53
CA ASP A 25 -8.83 3.35 14.30
C ASP A 25 -9.51 2.18 13.58
N VAL A 26 -9.28 0.96 14.07
CA VAL A 26 -9.74 -0.31 13.44
C VAL A 26 -11.27 -0.35 13.27
N LYS A 27 -12.02 0.38 14.11
CA LYS A 27 -13.50 0.43 14.03
C LYS A 27 -14.01 1.37 12.95
N LYS A 28 -13.14 2.16 12.31
CA LYS A 28 -13.52 3.13 11.28
C LYS A 28 -13.22 2.62 9.88
N GLY A 29 -14.19 2.86 8.98
CA GLY A 29 -14.05 2.57 7.56
C GLY A 29 -13.68 1.12 7.29
N SER A 30 -12.69 0.91 6.43
CA SER A 30 -12.20 -0.41 6.01
C SER A 30 -11.01 -0.91 6.83
N ASN A 31 -10.67 -0.26 7.96
CA ASN A 31 -9.45 -0.61 8.69
C ASN A 31 -9.49 -2.02 9.28
N SER A 32 -10.66 -2.52 9.66
CA SER A 32 -10.84 -3.93 10.08
C SER A 32 -10.57 -4.92 8.94
N TRP A 33 -10.95 -4.56 7.72
CA TRP A 33 -10.67 -5.35 6.52
C TRP A 33 -9.18 -5.40 6.22
N THR A 34 -8.51 -4.24 6.25
CA THR A 34 -7.05 -4.13 6.11
C THR A 34 -6.32 -4.94 7.18
N ARG A 35 -6.77 -4.85 8.43
CA ARG A 35 -6.22 -5.66 9.53
C ARG A 35 -6.35 -7.17 9.28
N ASN A 36 -7.47 -7.62 8.71
CA ASN A 36 -7.66 -9.02 8.34
C ASN A 36 -6.74 -9.45 7.19
N ALA A 37 -6.44 -8.56 6.22
CA ALA A 37 -5.45 -8.83 5.18
C ALA A 37 -4.04 -9.02 5.78
N LEU A 38 -3.66 -8.27 6.82
CA LEU A 38 -2.41 -8.50 7.55
C LEU A 38 -2.37 -9.87 8.23
N ILE A 39 -3.49 -10.31 8.83
CA ILE A 39 -3.61 -11.66 9.42
C ILE A 39 -3.47 -12.74 8.35
N ALA A 40 -4.13 -12.55 7.20
CA ALA A 40 -4.02 -13.48 6.07
C ALA A 40 -2.57 -13.60 5.57
N ALA A 41 -1.88 -12.46 5.39
CA ALA A 41 -0.47 -12.44 5.02
C ALA A 41 0.40 -13.13 6.08
N ASN A 42 0.16 -12.86 7.37
CA ASN A 42 0.90 -13.51 8.46
C ASN A 42 0.76 -15.03 8.41
N ASN A 43 -0.46 -15.54 8.21
CA ASN A 43 -0.71 -16.97 8.12
C ASN A 43 -0.05 -17.58 6.87
N GLN A 44 -0.15 -16.90 5.73
CA GLN A 44 0.47 -17.33 4.47
C GLN A 44 1.98 -17.50 4.57
N PHE A 45 2.66 -16.63 5.33
CA PHE A 45 4.12 -16.66 5.48
C PHE A 45 4.58 -17.24 6.81
N ASN A 46 3.73 -17.97 7.54
CA ASN A 46 4.06 -18.63 8.81
C ASN A 46 4.72 -17.68 9.83
N GLY A 47 4.21 -16.45 9.93
CA GLY A 47 4.74 -15.45 10.86
C GLY A 47 6.07 -14.82 10.43
N LYS A 48 6.55 -15.08 9.21
CA LYS A 48 7.79 -14.49 8.70
C LYS A 48 7.57 -13.04 8.25
N TRP A 49 8.24 -12.11 8.92
CA TRP A 49 8.21 -10.69 8.60
C TRP A 49 9.58 -10.05 8.75
N SER A 50 9.78 -8.96 8.01
CA SER A 50 10.93 -8.07 8.16
C SER A 50 10.47 -6.63 8.34
N PHE A 51 11.29 -5.81 9.00
CA PHE A 51 11.12 -4.37 9.05
C PHE A 51 12.31 -3.71 8.36
N ASN A 52 12.00 -2.96 7.32
CA ASN A 52 12.97 -2.52 6.31
C ASN A 52 12.77 -1.04 6.00
N THR A 53 13.81 -0.34 5.53
CA THR A 53 13.67 0.95 4.84
C THR A 53 13.63 0.73 3.33
N LEU A 54 12.69 1.38 2.65
CA LEU A 54 12.57 1.41 1.20
C LEU A 54 12.84 2.82 0.68
N ASN A 55 13.59 2.92 -0.42
CA ASN A 55 13.84 4.20 -1.09
C ASN A 55 12.71 4.54 -2.09
N LYS A 56 12.79 5.74 -2.70
CA LYS A 56 11.80 6.23 -3.66
C LYS A 56 11.54 5.28 -4.84
N GLU A 57 12.60 4.77 -5.49
CA GLU A 57 12.46 3.85 -6.63
C GLU A 57 11.72 2.58 -6.22
N GLN A 58 12.03 2.08 -5.03
CA GLN A 58 11.42 0.90 -4.46
C GLN A 58 9.93 1.13 -4.15
N LEU A 59 9.61 2.29 -3.58
CA LEU A 59 8.23 2.68 -3.26
C LEU A 59 7.40 2.81 -4.54
N LEU A 60 7.91 3.45 -5.58
CA LEU A 60 7.20 3.67 -6.84
C LEU A 60 6.76 2.37 -7.54
N LYS A 61 7.50 1.27 -7.36
CA LYS A 61 7.22 -0.05 -7.94
C LYS A 61 6.27 -0.93 -7.09
N ILE A 62 5.81 -0.47 -5.92
CA ILE A 62 4.84 -1.22 -5.13
C ILE A 62 3.54 -1.39 -5.94
N VAL A 63 3.05 -2.62 -6.03
CA VAL A 63 1.79 -2.95 -6.70
C VAL A 63 0.62 -2.72 -5.74
N LEU A 64 -0.32 -1.90 -6.18
CA LEU A 64 -1.57 -1.60 -5.51
C LEU A 64 -2.68 -2.55 -6.00
N PRO A 65 -3.59 -2.99 -5.11
CA PRO A 65 -4.76 -3.77 -5.48
C PRO A 65 -5.88 -2.91 -6.07
N TYR A 66 -6.90 -3.58 -6.62
CA TYR A 66 -8.10 -2.95 -7.18
C TYR A 66 -8.71 -1.91 -6.24
N HIS A 67 -9.05 -0.73 -6.78
CA HIS A 67 -9.65 0.34 -5.98
C HIS A 67 -10.58 1.24 -6.83
N THR A 68 -11.84 1.37 -6.42
CA THR A 68 -12.92 2.03 -7.20
C THR A 68 -13.03 3.54 -6.99
N SER A 69 -12.06 4.18 -6.34
CA SER A 69 -12.11 5.62 -6.00
C SER A 69 -13.37 6.02 -5.22
N GLU A 70 -13.78 5.21 -4.23
CA GLU A 70 -14.93 5.53 -3.38
C GLU A 70 -16.23 5.70 -4.18
N HIS A 71 -16.45 4.80 -5.15
CA HIS A 71 -17.59 4.87 -6.09
C HIS A 71 -17.55 6.08 -7.04
N GLY A 72 -16.37 6.64 -7.26
CA GLY A 72 -16.14 7.69 -8.26
C GLY A 72 -16.35 7.22 -9.70
N GLY A 73 -16.38 8.18 -10.63
CA GLY A 73 -16.59 7.92 -12.06
C GLY A 73 -15.39 7.33 -12.79
N ILE A 74 -14.25 7.16 -12.13
CA ILE A 74 -13.04 6.50 -12.67
C ILE A 74 -12.43 5.63 -11.57
N GLU A 75 -12.12 4.39 -11.87
CA GLU A 75 -11.35 3.52 -10.96
C GLU A 75 -9.96 4.12 -10.69
N LEU A 76 -9.48 4.04 -9.45
CA LEU A 76 -8.14 4.50 -9.07
C LEU A 76 -7.12 3.50 -9.59
N VAL A 77 -7.29 2.23 -9.19
CA VAL A 77 -6.46 1.09 -9.59
C VAL A 77 -7.37 0.04 -10.23
N PRO A 78 -7.08 -0.42 -11.47
CA PRO A 78 -7.88 -1.46 -12.12
C PRO A 78 -7.72 -2.82 -11.44
N LYS A 79 -8.60 -3.77 -11.75
CA LYS A 79 -8.57 -5.14 -11.19
C LYS A 79 -7.25 -5.88 -11.37
N SER A 80 -6.57 -5.63 -12.48
CA SER A 80 -5.24 -6.19 -12.78
C SER A 80 -4.14 -5.73 -11.83
N GLY A 81 -4.40 -4.72 -10.98
CA GLY A 81 -3.41 -4.02 -10.18
C GLY A 81 -2.67 -2.95 -11.00
N MET A 82 -1.93 -2.10 -10.29
CA MET A 82 -1.11 -1.03 -10.88
C MET A 82 0.00 -0.63 -9.90
N THR A 83 1.17 -0.21 -10.40
CA THR A 83 2.21 0.33 -9.52
C THR A 83 1.81 1.70 -8.95
N ILE A 84 2.49 2.16 -7.91
CA ILE A 84 2.31 3.54 -7.42
C ILE A 84 2.62 4.55 -8.52
N GLU A 85 3.74 4.36 -9.24
CA GLU A 85 4.14 5.23 -10.35
C GLU A 85 3.06 5.33 -11.43
N ASP A 86 2.58 4.19 -11.91
CA ASP A 86 1.55 4.13 -12.95
C ASP A 86 0.24 4.76 -12.46
N THR A 87 -0.11 4.56 -11.19
CA THR A 87 -1.33 5.14 -10.60
C THR A 87 -1.23 6.67 -10.53
N ILE A 88 -0.06 7.20 -10.13
CA ILE A 88 0.19 8.64 -10.09
C ILE A 88 0.14 9.23 -11.51
N ASN A 89 0.78 8.57 -12.48
CA ASN A 89 0.79 9.02 -13.87
C ASN A 89 -0.61 9.01 -14.47
N LYS A 90 -1.41 7.97 -14.19
CA LYS A 90 -2.82 7.89 -14.57
C LYS A 90 -3.61 9.07 -14.01
N ILE A 91 -3.52 9.36 -12.70
CA ILE A 91 -4.20 10.50 -12.09
C ILE A 91 -3.81 11.82 -12.78
N LYS A 92 -2.51 12.06 -12.99
CA LYS A 92 -1.99 13.27 -13.64
C LYS A 92 -2.44 13.41 -15.11
N SER A 93 -2.64 12.28 -15.80
CA SER A 93 -3.04 12.25 -17.21
C SER A 93 -4.52 12.53 -17.46
N ILE A 94 -5.36 12.45 -16.41
CA ILE A 94 -6.81 12.59 -16.55
C ILE A 94 -7.21 14.00 -16.12
N PRO A 95 -7.68 14.85 -17.05
CA PRO A 95 -8.30 16.12 -16.70
C PRO A 95 -9.48 15.89 -15.75
N ASP A 96 -9.64 16.77 -14.77
CA ASP A 96 -10.77 16.77 -13.84
C ASP A 96 -10.94 15.49 -13.01
N TYR A 97 -9.85 14.73 -12.77
CA TYR A 97 -9.88 13.53 -11.92
C TYR A 97 -10.51 13.81 -10.55
N ASN A 98 -10.19 14.96 -9.95
CA ASN A 98 -10.74 15.43 -8.69
C ASN A 98 -12.25 15.68 -8.73
N ILE A 99 -12.79 16.13 -9.87
CA ILE A 99 -14.23 16.38 -10.03
C ILE A 99 -14.97 15.05 -10.19
N ARG A 100 -14.39 14.11 -10.94
CA ARG A 100 -14.99 12.80 -11.22
C ARG A 100 -14.91 11.85 -10.02
N ASN A 101 -13.91 12.02 -9.15
CA ASN A 101 -13.66 11.18 -7.98
C ASN A 101 -13.48 12.02 -6.69
N PRO A 102 -14.50 12.80 -6.28
CA PRO A 102 -14.33 13.84 -5.26
C PRO A 102 -13.96 13.29 -3.88
N ASP A 103 -14.53 12.16 -3.47
CA ASP A 103 -14.28 11.62 -2.12
C ASP A 103 -12.93 10.92 -2.02
N CYS A 104 -12.52 10.18 -3.06
CA CYS A 104 -11.17 9.68 -3.21
C CYS A 104 -10.15 10.82 -3.17
N TRP A 105 -10.40 11.87 -3.95
CA TRP A 105 -9.50 13.01 -4.04
C TRP A 105 -9.38 13.76 -2.70
N LYS A 106 -10.49 13.97 -1.98
CA LYS A 106 -10.46 14.56 -0.62
C LYS A 106 -9.56 13.76 0.32
N LYS A 107 -9.64 12.41 0.29
CA LYS A 107 -8.76 11.55 1.10
C LYS A 107 -7.29 11.70 0.70
N ILE A 108 -6.99 11.68 -0.59
CA ILE A 108 -5.62 11.88 -1.10
C ILE A 108 -5.09 13.24 -0.62
N VAL A 109 -5.85 14.32 -0.82
CA VAL A 109 -5.46 15.67 -0.40
C VAL A 109 -5.25 15.77 1.10
N TYR A 110 -6.14 15.19 1.90
CA TYR A 110 -5.99 15.14 3.36
C TYR A 110 -4.70 14.41 3.78
N LEU A 111 -4.38 13.30 3.13
CA LEU A 111 -3.23 12.46 3.45
C LEU A 111 -1.90 13.04 2.97
N LYS A 112 -1.91 14.04 2.07
CA LYS A 112 -0.69 14.71 1.58
C LYS A 112 0.19 15.28 2.69
N GLN A 113 -0.39 15.70 3.81
CA GLN A 113 0.34 16.34 4.92
C GLN A 113 0.59 15.40 6.11
N VAL A 114 0.14 14.15 6.03
CA VAL A 114 0.34 13.16 7.10
C VAL A 114 1.82 12.74 7.15
N PRO A 115 2.40 12.50 8.34
CA PRO A 115 3.76 11.97 8.49
C PRO A 115 3.99 10.65 7.78
N MET A 116 5.22 10.40 7.34
CA MET A 116 5.63 9.14 6.70
C MET A 116 5.73 7.99 7.68
N ASN A 117 4.58 7.43 8.02
CA ASN A 117 4.49 6.26 8.87
C ASN A 117 4.84 4.97 8.11
N PRO A 118 5.24 3.91 8.83
CA PRO A 118 5.50 2.63 8.21
C PRO A 118 4.35 2.13 7.33
N VAL A 119 4.69 1.55 6.18
CA VAL A 119 3.72 0.85 5.31
C VAL A 119 3.77 -0.67 5.55
N PHE A 120 2.74 -1.37 5.11
CA PHE A 120 2.63 -2.82 5.27
C PHE A 120 2.56 -3.45 3.89
N LEU A 121 3.43 -4.42 3.64
CA LEU A 121 3.69 -5.00 2.33
C LEU A 121 3.83 -6.53 2.42
N SER A 122 3.77 -7.18 1.26
CA SER A 122 4.01 -8.60 1.08
C SER A 122 4.94 -8.86 -0.11
N VAL A 123 5.74 -9.93 -0.06
CA VAL A 123 6.59 -10.36 -1.19
C VAL A 123 5.82 -11.04 -2.32
N SER A 124 4.57 -11.45 -2.08
CA SER A 124 3.69 -12.03 -3.09
C SER A 124 2.24 -11.66 -2.82
N LEU A 125 1.34 -11.96 -3.77
CA LEU A 125 -0.09 -11.73 -3.58
C LEU A 125 -0.58 -12.46 -2.33
N PRO A 126 -1.22 -11.75 -1.39
CA PRO A 126 -1.92 -12.38 -0.27
C PRO A 126 -3.08 -13.24 -0.76
N SER A 127 -3.33 -14.35 -0.08
CA SER A 127 -4.54 -15.16 -0.24
C SER A 127 -5.76 -14.43 0.37
N TRP A 128 -6.15 -13.31 -0.24
CA TRP A 128 -7.23 -12.43 0.22
C TRP A 128 -8.03 -11.89 -0.99
N PRO A 129 -9.36 -11.63 -0.87
CA PRO A 129 -10.22 -11.35 -2.02
C PRO A 129 -9.75 -10.22 -2.94
N ASP A 130 -9.20 -9.15 -2.38
CA ASP A 130 -8.79 -7.95 -3.15
C ASP A 130 -7.61 -8.19 -4.12
N TYR A 131 -6.94 -9.34 -4.01
CA TYR A 131 -5.73 -9.66 -4.76
C TYR A 131 -5.94 -10.75 -5.82
N GLN A 132 -7.16 -11.34 -5.91
CA GLN A 132 -7.42 -12.51 -6.75
C GLN A 132 -7.29 -12.23 -8.26
N ASP A 133 -7.62 -11.00 -8.68
CA ASP A 133 -7.63 -10.59 -10.09
C ASP A 133 -6.30 -9.91 -10.51
N ILE A 134 -5.32 -9.78 -9.61
CA ILE A 134 -4.07 -9.07 -9.89
C ILE A 134 -3.17 -9.93 -10.79
N ILE A 135 -2.70 -9.31 -11.87
CA ILE A 135 -1.75 -9.93 -12.79
C ILE A 135 -0.39 -9.29 -12.52
N LEU A 136 0.50 -10.03 -11.86
CA LEU A 136 1.85 -9.54 -11.59
C LEU A 136 2.63 -9.41 -12.89
N LEU A 137 3.10 -8.19 -13.17
CA LEU A 137 4.08 -7.96 -14.23
C LEU A 137 5.40 -8.67 -13.89
N PRO A 138 6.15 -9.15 -14.90
CA PRO A 138 7.50 -9.67 -14.68
C PRO A 138 8.36 -8.67 -13.90
N GLY A 139 9.17 -9.17 -12.96
CA GLY A 139 10.06 -8.35 -12.15
C GLY A 139 9.89 -8.58 -10.64
N GLU A 140 10.68 -7.85 -9.87
CA GLU A 140 10.63 -7.88 -8.41
C GLU A 140 9.78 -6.72 -7.91
N HIS A 141 8.67 -7.03 -7.24
CA HIS A 141 7.70 -6.05 -6.76
C HIS A 141 7.23 -6.41 -5.35
N PHE A 142 6.97 -5.41 -4.51
CA PHE A 142 6.21 -5.62 -3.29
C PHE A 142 4.72 -5.39 -3.54
N ILE A 143 3.88 -6.15 -2.83
CA ILE A 143 2.43 -6.02 -2.88
C ILE A 143 1.98 -5.20 -1.68
N HIS A 144 1.20 -4.17 -1.94
CA HIS A 144 0.58 -3.32 -0.94
C HIS A 144 -0.38 -4.11 -0.04
N LEU A 145 -0.34 -3.88 1.28
CA LEU A 145 -1.37 -4.35 2.23
C LEU A 145 -2.12 -3.19 2.89
N ASP A 146 -1.46 -2.06 3.15
CA ASP A 146 -2.04 -0.88 3.80
C ASP A 146 -1.39 0.45 3.34
N GLY A 147 -2.17 1.52 3.37
CA GLY A 147 -1.69 2.89 3.10
C GLY A 147 -1.85 3.36 1.65
N LEU A 148 -2.82 2.82 0.89
CA LEU A 148 -2.97 3.06 -0.57
C LEU A 148 -3.03 4.56 -0.89
N HIS A 149 -4.03 5.26 -0.34
CA HIS A 149 -4.20 6.69 -0.57
C HIS A 149 -3.03 7.53 -0.06
N ARG A 150 -2.37 7.08 1.01
CA ARG A 150 -1.25 7.77 1.65
C ARG A 150 0.00 7.72 0.77
N LEU A 151 0.30 6.54 0.22
CA LEU A 151 1.39 6.32 -0.73
C LEU A 151 1.19 7.13 -2.01
N ILE A 152 -0.01 7.13 -2.57
CA ILE A 152 -0.37 7.95 -3.74
C ILE A 152 -0.26 9.45 -3.41
N ALA A 153 -0.78 9.88 -2.26
CA ALA A 153 -0.70 11.27 -1.83
C ALA A 153 0.74 11.76 -1.70
N TRP A 154 1.62 10.96 -1.07
CA TRP A 154 3.04 11.29 -0.96
C TRP A 154 3.74 11.34 -2.31
N GLY A 155 3.43 10.44 -3.24
CA GLY A 155 4.02 10.45 -4.58
C GLY A 155 3.51 11.60 -5.45
N LEU A 156 2.25 12.00 -5.33
CA LEU A 156 1.70 13.19 -6.00
C LEU A 156 2.31 14.50 -5.48
N ASP A 157 2.79 14.51 -4.25
CA ASP A 157 3.39 15.67 -3.58
C ASP A 157 4.93 15.64 -3.60
N ASP A 158 5.52 14.70 -4.35
CA ASP A 158 6.96 14.45 -4.45
C ASP A 158 7.67 14.27 -3.10
N ARG A 159 6.95 13.75 -2.10
CA ARG A 159 7.49 13.53 -0.76
C ARG A 159 8.14 12.16 -0.59
N LEU A 160 7.89 11.20 -1.50
CA LEU A 160 8.45 9.84 -1.41
C LEU A 160 9.98 9.89 -1.44
N ASP A 161 10.60 9.60 -0.29
CA ASP A 161 12.03 9.47 -0.12
C ASP A 161 12.33 8.10 0.51
N GLU A 162 12.73 8.06 1.79
CA GLU A 162 12.84 6.83 2.55
C GLU A 162 11.61 6.59 3.44
N VAL A 163 10.97 5.43 3.26
CA VAL A 163 9.82 5.01 4.08
C VAL A 163 10.11 3.65 4.68
N THR A 164 9.82 3.49 5.96
CA THR A 164 9.93 2.19 6.62
C THR A 164 8.75 1.29 6.26
N ALA A 165 8.97 -0.02 6.21
CA ALA A 165 7.99 -0.99 5.77
C ALA A 165 8.08 -2.28 6.58
N PHE A 166 6.93 -2.79 7.03
CA PHE A 166 6.78 -4.17 7.47
C PHE A 166 6.46 -5.04 6.26
N ILE A 167 7.30 -6.03 5.98
CA ILE A 167 7.21 -6.85 4.77
C ILE A 167 7.04 -8.31 5.14
N ALA A 168 5.90 -8.90 4.79
CA ALA A 168 5.62 -10.31 5.00
C ALA A 168 6.41 -11.18 4.01
N GLY A 169 7.01 -12.28 4.50
CA GLY A 169 7.73 -13.28 3.70
C GLY A 169 9.25 -13.12 3.58
N LEU A 170 9.84 -12.04 4.12
CA LEU A 170 11.30 -11.77 4.07
C LEU A 170 12.08 -12.19 5.31
#